data_AF-A0A530BND6-F1
#
_entry.id   AF-A0A530BND6-F1
#
_cell.length_a   1.000
_cell.length_b   1.000
_cell.length_c   1.000
_cell.angle_alpha   90.00
_cell.angle_beta   90.00
_cell.angle_gamma   90.00
#
_symmetry.space_group_name_H-M   'P 1'
#
loop_
_entity.id
_entity.type
_entity.pdbx_description
1 polymer ?
#
loop_
_entity_poly.entity_id
_entity_poly.type
_entity_poly.pdbx_seq_one_letter_code
_entity_poly.pdbx_strand_id
1 'polypeptide(L)' 'LPGSGGGLPISFVVRSTGDSAEVYEAAEQIKNKAQASGRFIVVQNSMSYDAPQVTVTIDRERAAALNLPIADIGRTLTLL' A
#
# COMPACT_ATOMS: atom_id res chain seq x y z
N LEU A 1 22.52 -27.74 6.91
CA LEU A 1 21.66 -27.04 7.89
C LEU A 1 20.27 -26.91 7.26
N PRO A 2 19.24 -27.60 7.75
CA PRO A 2 17.90 -27.48 7.20
C PRO A 2 17.29 -26.17 7.71
N GLY A 3 17.00 -25.27 6.76
CA GLY A 3 16.35 -23.98 6.96
C GLY A 3 15.85 -23.51 5.60
N SER A 4 15.03 -24.36 4.98
CA SER A 4 14.43 -24.19 3.67
C SER A 4 13.52 -22.98 3.62
N GLY A 5 13.74 -22.09 2.65
CA GLY A 5 12.65 -21.39 1.95
C GLY A 5 11.97 -20.22 2.66
N GLY A 6 12.69 -19.10 2.80
CA GLY A 6 12.24 -17.87 2.12
C GLY A 6 11.14 -17.00 2.78
N GLY A 7 11.05 -16.93 4.11
CA GLY A 7 10.19 -15.94 4.76
C GLY A 7 10.53 -15.71 6.23
N LEU A 8 10.20 -14.53 6.76
CA LEU A 8 10.28 -14.28 8.20
C LEU A 8 9.32 -15.25 8.94
N PRO A 9 9.74 -15.86 10.05
CA PRO A 9 8.97 -16.92 10.72
C PRO A 9 7.67 -16.42 11.35
N ILE A 10 7.49 -15.10 11.49
CA ILE A 10 6.30 -14.47 12.07
C ILE A 10 5.94 -13.26 11.20
N SER A 11 4.65 -13.13 10.86
CA SER A 11 4.08 -11.98 10.14
C SER A 11 2.84 -11.49 10.88
N PHE A 12 2.64 -10.18 10.94
CA PHE A 12 1.47 -9.55 11.56
C PHE A 12 0.82 -8.58 10.57
N VAL A 13 -0.51 -8.51 10.58
CA VAL A 13 -1.27 -7.62 9.72
C VAL A 13 -1.94 -6.56 10.59
N VAL A 14 -1.49 -5.31 10.45
CA VAL A 14 -2.13 -4.15 11.09
C VAL A 14 -3.23 -3.64 10.16
N ARG A 15 -4.48 -3.57 10.65
CA ARG A 15 -5.61 -2.97 9.93
C ARG A 15 -6.25 -1.90 10.80
N SER A 16 -6.56 -0.75 10.21
CA SER A 16 -7.37 0.30 10.84
C SER A 16 -8.51 0.68 9.90
N THR A 17 -9.56 1.27 10.46
CA THR A 17 -10.62 1.95 9.71
C THR A 17 -10.30 3.42 9.44
N GLY A 18 -9.20 3.94 10.00
CA GLY A 18 -8.72 5.31 9.84
C GLY A 18 -7.89 5.55 8.57
N ASP A 19 -7.30 6.74 8.48
CA ASP A 19 -6.45 7.10 7.35
C ASP A 19 -5.20 6.20 7.27
N SER A 20 -4.69 6.00 6.06
CA SER A 20 -3.50 5.18 5.81
C SER A 20 -2.28 5.68 6.60
N ALA A 21 -2.20 6.99 6.87
CA ALA A 21 -1.16 7.59 7.70
C ALA A 21 -1.17 7.05 9.15
N GLU A 22 -2.35 6.84 9.75
CA GLU A 22 -2.48 6.33 11.12
C GLU A 22 -2.03 4.86 11.21
N VAL A 23 -2.33 4.08 10.17
CA VAL A 23 -1.88 2.67 10.07
C VAL A 23 -0.36 2.61 10.00
N TYR A 24 0.26 3.52 9.23
CA TYR A 24 1.71 3.60 9.11
C TYR A 24 2.38 3.88 10.45
N GLU A 25 1.88 4.89 11.18
CA GLU A 25 2.43 5.27 12.48
C GLU A 25 2.32 4.11 13.49
N ALA A 26 1.17 3.44 13.55
CA ALA A 26 0.97 2.27 14.40
C ALA A 26 1.94 1.13 14.05
N ALA A 27 2.16 0.87 12.75
CA ALA A 27 3.09 -0.15 12.29
C ALA A 27 4.56 0.19 12.65
N GLU A 28 4.97 1.46 12.55
CA GLU A 28 6.31 1.90 12.97
C GLU A 28 6.48 1.79 14.49
N GLN A 29 5.47 2.10 15.30
CA GLN A 29 5.53 1.90 16.75
C GLN A 29 5.71 0.41 17.13
N ILE A 30 5.01 -0.49 16.44
CA ILE A 30 5.15 -1.95 16.64
C ILE A 30 6.58 -2.39 16.27
N LYS A 31 7.11 -1.93 15.14
CA LYS A 31 8.48 -2.21 14.70
C LYS A 31 9.51 -1.74 15.73
N ASN A 32 9.40 -0.50 16.21
CA ASN A 32 10.32 0.06 17.20
C ASN A 32 10.29 -0.72 18.52
N LYS A 33 9.10 -1.11 19.01
CA LYS A 33 8.96 -1.95 20.21
C LYS A 33 9.55 -3.36 20.00
N ALA A 34 9.32 -3.95 18.82
CA ALA A 34 9.86 -5.27 18.49
C ALA A 34 11.40 -5.23 18.39
N GLN A 35 11.97 -4.20 17.77
CA GLN A 35 13.43 -3.99 17.74
C GLN A 35 14.01 -3.78 19.14
N ALA A 36 13.39 -2.93 19.95
CA ALA A 36 13.82 -2.66 21.32
C ALA A 36 13.71 -3.89 22.25
N SER A 37 12.82 -4.84 21.94
CA SER A 37 12.68 -6.07 22.74
C SER A 37 13.91 -6.98 22.65
N GLY A 38 14.76 -6.83 21.63
CA GLY A 38 15.93 -7.68 21.41
C GLY A 38 15.61 -9.15 21.08
N ARG A 39 14.33 -9.50 20.95
CA ARG A 39 13.86 -10.88 20.69
C ARG A 39 13.80 -11.22 19.20
N PHE A 40 14.02 -10.24 18.33
CA PHE A 40 13.89 -10.37 16.89
C PHE A 40 15.19 -9.91 16.22
N ILE A 41 15.76 -10.79 15.40
CA ILE A 41 16.99 -10.52 14.65
C ILE A 41 16.72 -9.53 13.50
N VAL A 42 15.52 -9.58 12.91
CA VAL A 42 15.06 -8.67 11.84
C VAL A 42 13.58 -8.36 12.06
N VAL A 43 13.21 -7.07 11.99
CA VAL A 43 11.82 -6.60 11.98
C VAL A 43 11.67 -5.64 10.80
N GLN A 44 10.77 -5.97 9.88
CA GLN A 44 10.49 -5.16 8.68
C GLN A 44 9.03 -4.75 8.64
N ASN A 45 8.78 -3.49 8.31
CA ASN A 45 7.46 -2.99 7.96
C ASN A 45 7.37 -3.01 6.42
N SER A 46 6.52 -3.85 5.85
CA SER A 46 6.35 -3.97 4.39
C SER A 46 5.26 -3.05 3.83
N MET A 47 4.79 -2.09 4.63
CA MET A 47 3.77 -1.14 4.19
C MET A 47 4.37 -0.18 3.15
N SER A 48 3.92 -0.34 1.91
CA SER A 48 4.20 0.56 0.79
C SER A 48 3.37 1.84 0.92
N TYR A 49 3.64 2.67 1.92
CA TYR A 49 3.00 3.99 2.05
C TYR A 49 3.54 5.00 1.01
N ASP A 50 4.77 4.79 0.56
CA ASP A 50 5.47 5.72 -0.33
C ASP A 50 5.12 5.53 -1.82
N ALA A 51 4.10 4.72 -2.15
CA ALA A 51 3.62 4.60 -3.52
C ALA A 51 2.58 5.70 -3.78
N PRO A 52 2.92 6.80 -4.48
CA PRO A 52 1.96 7.85 -4.77
C PRO A 52 0.80 7.26 -5.59
N GLN A 53 -0.39 7.25 -4.99
CA GLN A 53 -1.63 6.87 -5.68
C GLN A 53 -2.27 8.15 -6.23
N VAL A 54 -2.44 8.22 -7.55
CA VAL A 54 -3.19 9.31 -8.18
C VAL A 54 -4.62 8.83 -8.43
N THR A 55 -5.57 9.42 -7.71
CA THR A 55 -7.00 9.17 -7.96
C THR A 55 -7.47 10.04 -9.12
N VAL A 56 -7.81 9.42 -10.25
CA VAL A 56 -8.40 10.12 -11.40
C VAL A 56 -9.92 9.95 -11.37
N THR A 57 -10.65 11.04 -11.17
CA THR A 57 -12.12 11.06 -11.25
C THR A 57 -12.55 11.53 -12.64
N ILE A 58 -13.27 10.67 -13.36
CA ILE A 58 -13.77 10.99 -14.71
C ILE A 58 -15.23 11.42 -14.60
N ASP A 59 -15.52 12.67 -14.97
CA ASP A 59 -16.88 13.17 -15.13
C ASP A 59 -17.47 12.63 -16.45
N ARG A 60 -18.45 11.73 -16.32
CA ARG A 60 -19.09 11.07 -17.45
C ARG A 60 -19.93 12.02 -18.30
N GLU A 61 -20.56 13.03 -17.68
CA GLU A 61 -21.43 13.97 -18.39
C GLU A 61 -20.60 14.90 -19.27
N ARG A 62 -19.46 15.38 -18.75
CA ARG A 62 -18.51 16.18 -19.52
C ARG A 62 -17.82 15.39 -20.63
N ALA A 63 -17.47 14.12 -20.37
CA ALA A 63 -16.91 13.25 -21.40
C ALA A 63 -17.91 13.03 -22.55
N ALA A 64 -19.19 12.81 -22.23
CA ALA A 64 -20.25 12.66 -23.23
C ALA A 64 -20.48 13.97 -24.03
N ALA A 65 -20.44 15.13 -23.37
CA ALA A 65 -20.56 16.43 -24.03
C ALA A 65 -19.42 16.71 -25.03
N LEU A 66 -18.23 16.14 -24.79
CA LEU A 66 -17.07 16.19 -25.69
C LEU A 66 -17.01 15.03 -26.68
N ASN A 67 -18.05 14.18 -26.71
CA ASN A 67 -18.12 12.96 -27.53
C ASN A 67 -16.94 12.00 -27.29
N LEU A 68 -16.40 11.99 -26.07
CA LEU A 68 -15.27 11.16 -25.66
C LEU A 68 -15.75 9.87 -24.98
N PRO A 69 -15.40 8.68 -25.52
CA PRO A 69 -15.69 7.41 -24.86
C PRO A 69 -14.84 7.25 -23.59
N ILE A 70 -15.47 6.91 -22.46
CA ILE A 70 -14.74 6.59 -21.20
C ILE A 70 -13.72 5.46 -21.41
N ALA A 71 -14.03 4.51 -22.30
CA ALA A 71 -13.13 3.43 -22.66
C ALA A 71 -11.80 3.94 -23.24
N ASP A 72 -11.81 5.04 -23.99
CA ASP A 72 -10.60 5.62 -24.58
C ASP A 72 -9.80 6.43 -23.55
N ILE A 73 -10.48 7.08 -22.60
CA ILE A 73 -9.83 7.72 -21.44
C ILE A 73 -9.09 6.66 -20.61
N GLY A 74 -9.75 5.54 -20.31
CA GLY A 74 -9.15 4.43 -19.58
C GLY A 74 -7.94 3.83 -20.31
N ARG A 75 -8.02 3.61 -21.63
CA ARG A 75 -6.87 3.13 -22.43
C ARG A 75 -5.68 4.08 -22.38
N THR A 76 -5.93 5.39 -22.43
CA THR A 76 -4.86 6.40 -22.38
C THR A 76 -4.17 6.43 -21.02
N LEU A 77 -4.92 6.32 -19.93
CA LEU A 77 -4.36 6.27 -18.57
C LEU A 77 -3.53 5.00 -18.33
N THR A 78 -3.88 3.88 -18.95
CA THR A 78 -3.13 2.61 -18.83
C THR A 78 -1.84 2.60 -19.65
N LEU A 79 -1.72 3.47 -20.66
CA LEU A 79 -0.52 3.58 -21.50
C LEU A 79 0.56 4.50 -20.92
N LEU A 80 0.25 5.24 -19.85
CA LEU A 80 1.14 6.13 -19.11
C LEU A 80 1.70 5.40 -17.87
#